data_AF-A0A4P9J189-F1
#
_entry.id   AF-A0A4P9J189-F1
#
_cell.length_a   1.000
_cell.length_b   1.000
_cell.length_c   1.000
_cell.angle_alpha   90.00
_cell.angle_beta   90.00
_cell.angle_gamma   90.00
#
_symmetry.space_group_name_H-M   'P 1'
#
loop_
_entity.id
_entity.type
_entity.pdbx_description
1 polymer ?
#
loop_
_entity_poly.entity_id
_entity_poly.type
_entity_poly.pdbx_seq_one_letter_code
_entity_poly.pdbx_strand_id
1 'polypeptide(L)'
;MPKILKAISRYRIEIVYSTITFSGSSILFLQYKSTQNFAWLIALSLFCTKIAIGIINYEKYCQSNKRSMKVALKYLLFKFV
;
A
#
# COMPACT_ATOMS: atom_id res chain seq x y z
N MET A 1 18.70 11.64 -18.98
CA MET A 1 17.47 11.33 -18.20
C MET A 1 17.36 12.33 -17.05
N PRO A 2 16.29 13.14 -16.96
CA PRO A 2 16.13 14.17 -15.93
C PRO A 2 16.25 13.56 -14.52
N LYS A 3 16.86 14.30 -13.58
CA LYS A 3 17.05 13.85 -12.17
C LYS A 3 15.75 13.34 -11.55
N ILE A 4 14.62 13.96 -11.89
CA ILE A 4 13.27 13.61 -11.45
C ILE A 4 12.85 12.23 -11.96
N LEU A 5 13.04 11.94 -13.24
CA LEU A 5 12.74 10.63 -13.84
C LEU A 5 13.60 9.51 -13.25
N LYS A 6 14.85 9.81 -12.87
CA LYS A 6 15.75 8.85 -12.20
C LYS A 6 15.30 8.59 -10.76
N ALA A 7 14.87 9.62 -10.03
CA ALA A 7 14.29 9.49 -8.69
C ALA A 7 12.99 8.69 -8.71
N ILE A 8 12.07 9.01 -9.62
CA ILE A 8 10.83 8.24 -9.82
C ILE A 8 11.17 6.78 -10.12
N SER A 9 12.18 6.49 -10.96
CA SER A 9 12.62 5.12 -11.22
C SER A 9 13.12 4.36 -10.00
N ARG A 10 13.73 5.07 -9.04
CA ARG A 10 14.26 4.50 -7.80
C ARG A 10 13.17 4.23 -6.78
N TYR A 11 12.17 5.11 -6.73
CA TYR A 11 11.08 5.08 -5.75
C TYR A 11 9.76 4.53 -6.30
N ARG A 12 9.76 3.84 -7.45
CA ARG A 12 8.51 3.40 -8.11
C ARG A 12 7.63 2.57 -7.19
N ILE A 13 8.24 1.71 -6.37
CA ILE A 13 7.51 0.81 -5.48
C ILE A 13 6.94 1.60 -4.30
N GLU A 14 7.74 2.52 -3.75
CA GLU A 14 7.33 3.46 -2.70
C GLU A 14 6.15 4.34 -3.11
N ILE A 15 6.19 4.86 -4.34
CA ILE A 15 5.10 5.63 -4.93
C ILE A 15 3.84 4.77 -5.04
N VAL A 16 3.96 3.54 -5.55
CA VAL A 16 2.80 2.67 -5.79
C VAL A 16 2.07 2.29 -4.52
N TYR A 17 2.77 1.81 -3.48
CA TYR A 17 2.07 1.47 -2.24
C TYR A 17 1.53 2.73 -1.55
N SER A 18 2.21 3.87 -1.65
CA SER A 18 1.70 5.14 -1.09
C SER A 18 0.39 5.56 -1.78
N THR A 19 0.34 5.48 -3.11
CA THR A 19 -0.88 5.76 -3.89
C THR A 19 -2.02 4.80 -3.53
N ILE A 20 -1.73 3.50 -3.40
CA ILE A 20 -2.75 2.50 -3.01
C ILE A 20 -3.26 2.76 -1.59
N THR A 21 -2.35 3.02 -0.64
CA THR A 21 -2.70 3.28 0.76
C THR A 21 -3.55 4.54 0.86
N PHE A 22 -3.12 5.62 0.22
CA PHE A 22 -3.82 6.89 0.26
C PHE A 22 -5.20 6.78 -0.40
N SER A 23 -5.28 6.25 -1.61
CA SER A 23 -6.56 6.13 -2.33
C SER A 23 -7.55 5.21 -1.61
N GLY A 24 -7.12 4.03 -1.15
CA GLY A 24 -7.99 3.12 -0.40
C GLY A 24 -8.46 3.69 0.94
N SER A 25 -7.57 4.35 1.67
CA SER A 25 -7.92 4.99 2.95
C SER A 25 -8.89 6.15 2.74
N SER A 26 -8.65 7.00 1.74
CA SER A 26 -9.53 8.12 1.40
C SER A 26 -10.93 7.64 1.02
N ILE A 27 -11.05 6.59 0.20
CA ILE A 27 -12.35 6.04 -0.19
C ILE A 27 -13.11 5.53 1.04
N LEU A 28 -12.47 4.72 1.89
CA LEU A 28 -13.11 4.17 3.09
C LEU A 28 -13.49 5.27 4.10
N PHE A 29 -12.65 6.30 4.23
CA PHE A 29 -12.95 7.45 5.07
C PHE A 29 -14.12 8.29 4.54
N LEU A 30 -14.19 8.49 3.21
CA LEU A 30 -15.33 9.17 2.58
C LEU A 30 -16.63 8.38 2.76
N GLN A 31 -16.58 7.04 2.65
CA GLN A 31 -17.73 6.18 2.94
C GLN A 31 -18.18 6.30 4.40
N TYR A 32 -17.25 6.30 5.35
CA TYR A 32 -17.55 6.57 6.75
C TYR A 32 -18.21 7.95 6.94
N LYS A 33 -17.64 9.01 6.36
CA LYS A 33 -18.20 10.38 6.41
C LYS A 33 -19.60 10.46 5.81
N SER A 34 -19.84 9.77 4.70
CA SER A 34 -21.11 9.83 3.95
C SER A 34 -22.22 9.02 4.61
N THR A 35 -21.90 7.89 5.25
CA THR A 35 -22.91 6.96 5.76
C THR A 35 -22.99 6.95 7.30
N GLN A 36 -22.00 7.55 7.98
CA GLN A 36 -21.78 7.46 9.43
C GLN A 36 -21.77 6.03 9.99
N ASN A 37 -21.56 5.03 9.13
CA ASN A 37 -21.56 3.63 9.53
C ASN A 37 -20.16 3.23 10.04
N PHE A 38 -20.09 2.83 11.32
CA PHE A 38 -18.88 2.35 11.96
C PHE A 38 -18.19 1.18 11.24
N ALA A 39 -18.93 0.38 10.46
CA ALA A 39 -18.36 -0.69 9.64
C ALA A 39 -17.27 -0.17 8.69
N TRP A 40 -17.40 1.05 8.16
CA TRP A 40 -16.37 1.65 7.31
C TRP A 40 -15.10 2.03 8.07
N LEU A 41 -15.23 2.40 9.35
CA LEU A 41 -14.08 2.71 10.21
C LEU A 41 -13.33 1.43 10.59
N ILE A 42 -14.06 0.33 10.83
CA ILE A 42 -13.47 -1.01 11.00
C ILE A 42 -12.78 -1.45 9.70
N ALA A 43 -13.43 -1.29 8.54
CA ALA A 43 -12.85 -1.61 7.24
C ALA A 43 -11.60 -0.79 6.95
N LEU A 44 -11.59 0.50 7.28
CA LEU A 44 -10.43 1.38 7.18
C LEU A 44 -9.27 0.86 8.04
N SER A 45 -9.55 0.49 9.29
CA SER A 45 -8.55 -0.02 10.23
C SER A 45 -7.93 -1.34 9.74
N LEU A 46 -8.77 -2.26 9.26
CA LEU A 46 -8.32 -3.54 8.67
C LEU A 46 -7.54 -3.32 7.39
N PHE A 47 -7.98 -2.41 6.52
CA PHE A 47 -7.29 -2.05 5.30
C PHE A 47 -5.88 -1.51 5.59
N CYS A 48 -5.76 -0.50 6.46
CA CYS A 48 -4.48 0.09 6.84
C CYS A 48 -3.55 -0.95 7.46
N THR A 49 -4.07 -1.80 8.36
CA THR A 49 -3.29 -2.87 9.00
C THR A 49 -2.77 -3.86 7.97
N LYS A 50 -3.62 -4.31 7.04
CA LYS A 50 -3.23 -5.23 5.96
C LYS A 50 -2.13 -4.64 5.10
N ILE A 51 -2.28 -3.37 4.69
CA ILE A 51 -1.29 -2.69 3.87
C ILE A 51 0.05 -2.56 4.62
N ALA A 52 0.03 -2.17 5.90
CA ALA A 52 1.24 -2.08 6.72
C ALA A 52 1.97 -3.43 6.81
N ILE A 53 1.25 -4.52 7.10
CA ILE A 53 1.82 -5.88 7.14
C ILE A 53 2.39 -6.28 5.77
N GLY A 54 1.67 -5.99 4.69
CA GLY A 54 2.12 -6.25 3.32
C GLY A 54 3.42 -5.52 2.98
N ILE A 55 3.57 -4.25 3.39
CA ILE A 55 4.80 -3.47 3.21
C ILE A 55 5.94 -4.08 4.01
N ILE A 56 5.74 -4.36 5.31
CA ILE A 56 6.77 -4.94 6.19
C ILE A 56 7.26 -6.28 5.65
N ASN A 57 6.33 -7.16 5.24
CA ASN A 57 6.67 -8.46 4.68
C ASN A 57 7.40 -8.36 3.34
N TYR A 58 7.05 -7.37 2.52
CA TYR A 58 7.77 -7.10 1.28
C TYR A 58 9.17 -6.52 1.53
N GLU A 59 9.34 -5.63 2.51
CA GLU A 59 10.65 -5.13 2.90
C GLU A 59 11.54 -6.25 3.42
N LYS A 60 11.00 -7.14 4.26
CA LYS A 60 11.70 -8.34 4.72
C LYS A 60 12.10 -9.25 3.54
N TYR A 61 11.21 -9.44 2.55
CA TYR A 61 11.55 -10.15 1.31
C TYR A 61 12.72 -9.49 0.57
N CYS A 62 12.76 -8.16 0.50
CA CYS A 62 13.80 -7.40 -0.18
C CYS A 62 15.17 -7.42 0.53
N GLN A 63 15.23 -7.80 1.81
CA GLN A 63 16.51 -8.00 2.50
C GLN A 63 17.29 -9.20 1.95
N SER A 64 16.59 -10.21 1.45
CA SER A 64 17.20 -11.44 0.91
C SER A 64 17.03 -11.58 -0.61
N ASN A 65 16.26 -10.71 -1.26
CA ASN A 65 15.92 -10.79 -2.68
C ASN A 65 15.97 -9.42 -3.36
N LYS A 66 16.07 -9.41 -4.70
CA LYS A 66 15.96 -8.17 -5.47
C LYS A 66 14.55 -7.59 -5.37
N ARG A 67 14.47 -6.26 -5.25
CA ARG A 67 13.20 -5.51 -5.29
C ARG A 67 12.45 -5.83 -6.59
N SER A 68 11.17 -6.19 -6.46
CA SER A 68 10.30 -6.52 -7.58
C SER A 68 8.89 -5.99 -7.33
N MET A 69 8.42 -5.13 -8.22
CA MET A 69 7.09 -4.51 -8.13
C MET A 69 5.95 -5.53 -8.19
N LYS A 70 6.12 -6.60 -8.98
CA LYS A 70 5.15 -7.71 -9.04
C LYS A 70 5.03 -8.42 -7.69
N VAL A 71 6.17 -8.63 -7.01
CA VAL A 71 6.18 -9.25 -5.69
C VAL A 71 5.61 -8.29 -4.65
N ALA A 72 5.93 -7.00 -4.72
CA ALA A 72 5.33 -5.97 -3.86
C ALA A 72 3.79 -5.99 -3.93
N LEU A 73 3.23 -5.95 -5.15
CA LEU A 73 1.78 -6.05 -5.35
C LEU A 73 1.20 -7.35 -4.78
N LYS A 74 1.92 -8.47 -4.91
CA LYS A 74 1.48 -9.75 -4.34
C LYS A 74 1.36 -9.69 -2.82
N TYR A 75 2.36 -9.12 -2.14
CA TYR A 75 2.36 -8.94 -0.69
C TYR A 75 1.30 -7.93 -0.22
N LEU A 76 1.06 -6.86 -0.98
CA LEU A 76 0.07 -5.83 -0.65
C LEU A 76 -1.38 -6.28 -0.87
N LEU A 77 -1.67 -6.93 -2.00
CA LEU A 77 -3.05 -7.19 -2.43
C LEU A 77 -3.52 -8.60 -2.07
N PHE A 78 -2.69 -9.61 -2.29
CA PHE A 78 -3.09 -11.01 -2.28
C PHE A 78 -2.65 -11.79 -1.06
N LYS A 79 -1.49 -11.47 -0.49
CA LYS A 79 -0.95 -12.24 0.63
C LYS A 79 -1.55 -11.77 1.95
N PHE A 80 -2.59 -12.47 2.40
CA PHE A 80 -2.93 -12.53 3.82
C PHE A 80 -1.99 -13.56 4.45
N VAL A 81 -1.25 -13.17 5.49
CA VAL A 81 -0.28 -13.97 6.25
C VAL A 81 1.16 -13.94 5.71
#